data_AF-A0A2E1FK03-F1
#
_entry.id   AF-A0A2E1FK03-F1
#
_cell.length_a   1.000
_cell.length_b   1.000
_cell.length_c   1.000
_cell.angle_alpha   90.00
_cell.angle_beta   90.00
_cell.angle_gamma   90.00
#
_symmetry.space_group_name_H-M   'P 1'
#
loop_
_entity.id
_entity.type
_entity.pdbx_description
1 polymer ?
#
loop_
_entity_poly.entity_id
_entity_poly.type
_entity_poly.pdbx_seq_one_letter_code
_entity_poly.pdbx_strand_id
1 'polypeptide(L)' 'MSTGADHPHRSYNRTWEEIEKMLEEAEKRLIQWKEWYEQCRKTGDLDGMKESARTHKALQGVVKTLKWTLGEEGVKNPLE' A
#
# COMPACT_ATOMS: atom_id res chain seq x y z
N MET A 1 20.58 28.64 18.07
CA MET A 1 20.97 27.21 18.11
C MET A 1 19.71 26.39 17.89
N SER A 2 19.45 25.86 16.69
CA SER A 2 18.33 24.94 16.46
C SER A 2 18.86 23.69 15.78
N THR A 3 19.15 22.68 16.60
CA THR A 3 19.54 21.35 16.14
C THR A 3 18.93 20.33 17.09
N GLY A 4 17.60 20.21 17.04
CA GLY A 4 16.90 19.04 17.54
C GLY A 4 16.29 18.38 16.31
N ALA A 5 16.82 17.23 15.90
CA ALA A 5 16.14 16.40 14.92
C ALA A 5 14.82 15.96 15.57
N ASP A 6 13.74 16.65 15.22
CA ASP A 6 12.41 16.38 15.74
C ASP A 6 11.90 15.13 15.02
N HIS A 7 12.32 13.97 15.51
CA HIS A 7 11.84 12.70 15.00
C HIS A 7 10.33 12.64 15.23
N PRO A 8 9.54 12.24 14.22
CA PRO A 8 8.10 12.15 14.40
C PRO A 8 7.78 11.20 15.55
N HIS A 9 6.91 11.63 16.46
CA HIS A 9 6.45 10.80 17.57
C HIS A 9 5.75 9.54 17.03
N ARG A 10 6.15 8.36 17.51
CA ARG A 10 5.57 7.06 17.13
C ARG A 10 5.00 6.40 18.38
N SER A 11 3.76 5.92 18.30
CA SER A 11 3.09 5.31 19.45
C SER A 11 3.60 3.91 19.79
N TYR A 12 4.12 3.16 18.80
CA TYR A 12 4.56 1.76 18.91
C TYR A 12 3.53 0.77 19.49
N ASN A 13 2.28 1.20 19.68
CA ASN A 13 1.20 0.43 20.30
C ASN A 13 0.28 -0.26 19.29
N ARG A 14 0.67 -0.37 18.02
CA ARG A 14 -0.16 -1.05 17.01
C ARG A 14 -0.13 -2.55 17.26
N THR A 15 -1.29 -3.19 17.27
CA THR A 15 -1.38 -4.64 17.41
C THR A 15 -1.20 -5.36 16.08
N TRP A 16 -0.94 -6.66 16.12
CA TRP A 16 -0.83 -7.48 14.92
C TRP A 16 -2.15 -7.52 14.15
N GLU A 17 -3.28 -7.61 14.86
CA GLU A 17 -4.62 -7.62 14.28
C GLU A 17 -4.92 -6.32 13.51
N GLU A 18 -4.45 -5.17 14.00
CA GLU A 18 -4.58 -3.91 13.28
C GLU A 18 -3.77 -3.90 11.98
N ILE A 19 -2.57 -4.50 11.99
CA ILE A 19 -1.70 -4.60 10.81
C ILE A 19 -2.30 -5.59 9.79
N GLU A 20 -2.83 -6.72 10.24
CA GLU A 20 -3.55 -7.68 9.38
C GLU A 20 -4.79 -7.05 8.75
N LYS A 21 -5.60 -6.33 9.53
CA LYS A 21 -6.75 -5.60 9.01
C LYS A 21 -6.34 -4.58 7.95
N MET A 22 -5.24 -3.85 8.18
CA MET A 22 -4.71 -2.91 7.19
C MET A 22 -4.23 -3.62 5.92
N LEU A 23 -3.64 -4.81 6.04
CA LEU A 23 -3.26 -5.64 4.89
C LEU A 23 -4.50 -6.03 4.08
N GLU A 24 -5.55 -6.55 4.73
CA GLU A 24 -6.80 -6.90 4.05
C GLU A 24 -7.42 -5.70 3.31
N GLU A 25 -7.45 -4.52 3.95
CA GLU A 25 -7.98 -3.30 3.34
C GLU A 25 -7.14 -2.87 2.12
N ALA A 26 -5.81 -3.00 2.21
CA ALA A 26 -4.91 -2.70 1.10
C ALA A 26 -5.10 -3.67 -0.07
N GLU A 27 -5.28 -4.97 0.18
CA GLU A 27 -5.57 -5.96 -0.86
C GLU A 27 -6.94 -5.74 -1.51
N LYS A 28 -7.97 -5.41 -0.73
CA LYS A 28 -9.31 -5.03 -1.25
C LYS A 28 -9.21 -3.82 -2.18
N ARG A 29 -8.46 -2.79 -1.78
CA ARG A 29 -8.24 -1.59 -2.62
C ARG A 29 -7.42 -1.89 -3.87
N LEU A 30 -6.48 -2.83 -3.86
CA LEU A 30 -5.77 -3.25 -5.08
C LEU A 30 -6.74 -3.80 -6.13
N ILE A 31 -7.67 -4.65 -5.70
CA ILE A 31 -8.69 -5.22 -6.59
C ILE A 31 -9.56 -4.10 -7.17
N GLN A 32 -10.02 -3.16 -6.34
CA GLN A 32 -10.81 -2.00 -6.78
C GLN A 32 -10.09 -1.14 -7.83
N TRP A 33 -8.80 -0.85 -7.63
CA TRP A 33 -8.03 -0.07 -8.61
C TRP A 33 -7.80 -0.81 -9.92
N LYS A 34 -7.68 -2.14 -9.87
CA LYS A 34 -7.62 -2.98 -11.08
C LYS A 34 -8.94 -2.95 -11.84
N GLU A 35 -10.07 -3.05 -11.13
CA GLU A 35 -11.40 -2.95 -11.74
C GLU A 35 -11.65 -1.55 -12.34
N TRP A 36 -11.25 -0.49 -11.65
CA TRP A 36 -11.34 0.88 -12.13
C TRP A 36 -10.49 1.09 -13.39
N TYR A 37 -9.26 0.56 -13.43
CA TYR A 37 -8.42 0.58 -14.63
C TYR A 37 -9.12 -0.09 -15.82
N GLU A 38 -9.74 -1.25 -15.61
CA GLU A 38 -10.49 -1.97 -16.64
C GLU A 38 -11.72 -1.18 -17.12
N GLN A 39 -12.39 -0.46 -16.23
CA GLN A 39 -13.49 0.45 -16.60
C GLN A 39 -12.97 1.63 -17.43
N CYS A 40 -11.92 2.32 -17.01
CA CYS A 40 -11.30 3.41 -17.78
C CYS A 40 -10.81 2.92 -19.15
N ARG A 41 -10.27 1.69 -19.24
CA ARG A 41 -9.86 1.08 -20.51
C ARG A 41 -11.05 0.87 -21.46
N LYS A 42 -12.21 0.48 -20.94
CA LYS A 42 -13.44 0.30 -21.74
C LYS A 42 -14.02 1.63 -22.23
N THR A 43 -13.90 2.70 -21.44
CA THR A 43 -14.41 4.04 -21.78
C THR A 43 -13.42 4.88 -22.58
N GLY A 44 -12.16 4.43 -22.70
CA GLY A 44 -11.10 5.18 -23.39
C GLY A 44 -10.51 6.31 -22.56
N ASP A 45 -10.73 6.32 -21.24
CA ASP A 45 -10.22 7.33 -20.32
C ASP A 45 -8.74 7.08 -19.98
N LEU A 46 -7.85 7.71 -20.76
CA LEU A 46 -6.40 7.58 -20.62
C LEU A 46 -5.85 8.15 -19.31
N ASP A 47 -6.48 9.18 -18.76
CA ASP A 47 -6.02 9.81 -17.52
C ASP A 47 -6.42 8.97 -16.31
N GLY A 48 -7.65 8.46 -16.29
CA GLY A 48 -8.11 7.47 -15.31
C GLY A 48 -7.26 6.19 -15.35
N MET A 49 -6.87 5.71 -16.54
CA MET A 49 -5.94 4.59 -16.66
C MET A 49 -4.58 4.86 -16.01
N LYS A 50 -3.98 6.03 -16.25
CA LYS A 50 -2.69 6.41 -15.64
C LYS A 50 -2.77 6.57 -14.13
N GLU A 51 -3.83 7.19 -13.64
CA GLU A 51 -4.08 7.33 -12.20
C GLU A 51 -4.21 5.96 -11.53
N SER A 52 -5.08 5.10 -12.08
CA SER A 52 -5.31 3.77 -11.56
C SER A 52 -4.02 2.94 -11.50
N ALA A 53 -3.24 2.96 -12.57
CA ALA A 53 -1.99 2.22 -12.66
C ALA A 53 -0.97 2.69 -11.61
N ARG A 54 -0.85 4.01 -11.39
CA ARG A 54 0.06 4.58 -10.38
C ARG A 54 -0.39 4.22 -8.97
N THR A 55 -1.66 4.40 -8.65
CA THR A 55 -2.17 4.11 -7.31
C THR A 55 -2.08 2.61 -7.01
N HIS A 56 -2.43 1.76 -7.96
CA HIS A 56 -2.27 0.32 -7.84
C HIS A 56 -0.80 -0.05 -7.56
N LYS A 57 0.15 0.51 -8.31
CA LYS A 57 1.58 0.22 -8.12
C LYS A 57 2.10 0.70 -6.75
N ALA A 58 1.69 1.87 -6.29
CA ALA A 58 2.05 2.36 -4.96
C ALA A 58 1.51 1.44 -3.86
N LEU A 59 0.25 1.01 -4.01
CA LEU A 59 -0.41 0.14 -3.04
C LEU A 59 0.19 -1.28 -3.00
N GLN A 60 0.73 -1.78 -4.11
CA GLN A 60 1.52 -3.04 -4.10
C GLN A 60 2.73 -2.95 -3.16
N GLY A 61 3.42 -1.80 -3.12
CA GLY A 61 4.53 -1.60 -2.18
C GLY A 61 4.08 -1.58 -0.71
N VAL A 62 2.91 -0.99 -0.45
CA VAL A 62 2.30 -1.00 0.90
C VAL A 62 1.96 -2.44 1.32
N VAL A 63 1.27 -3.19 0.47
CA VAL A 63 0.91 -4.60 0.73
C VAL A 63 2.17 -5.43 1.01
N LYS A 64 3.19 -5.30 0.18
CA LYS A 64 4.45 -6.03 0.36
C LYS A 64 5.15 -5.68 1.68
N THR A 65 5.11 -4.41 2.08
CA THR A 65 5.68 -3.96 3.37
C THR A 65 4.89 -4.51 4.55
N LEU A 66 3.56 -4.55 4.47
CA LEU A 66 2.71 -5.13 5.52
C LEU A 66 2.93 -6.64 5.65
N LYS A 67 3.00 -7.38 4.53
CA LYS A 67 3.33 -8.81 4.52
C LYS A 67 4.69 -9.10 5.14
N TRP A 68 5.71 -8.31 4.80
CA TRP A 68 7.02 -8.40 5.45
C TRP A 68 6.95 -8.09 6.95
N THR A 69 6.19 -7.07 7.34
CA THR A 69 6.01 -6.69 8.75
C THR A 69 5.38 -7.82 9.56
N LEU A 70 4.41 -8.54 8.98
CA LEU A 70 3.74 -9.70 9.57
C LEU A 70 4.58 -10.99 9.53
N GLY A 71 5.75 -10.98 8.86
CA GLY A 71 6.59 -12.16 8.71
C GLY A 71 6.01 -13.22 7.77
N GLU A 72 5.24 -12.80 6.74
CA GLU A 72 4.69 -13.72 5.74
C GLU A 72 5.79 -14.57 5.09
N GLU A 73 5.59 -15.88 5.07
CA GLU A 73 6.55 -16.82 4.48
C GLU A 73 6.79 -16.49 3.00
N GLY A 74 8.07 -16.39 2.62
CA GLY A 74 8.46 -16.03 1.26
C GLY A 74 8.72 -14.54 1.03
N VAL A 75 8.36 -13.64 1.96
CA VAL A 75 8.66 -12.20 1.86
C VAL A 75 9.91 -11.85 2.66
N LYS A 76 11.08 -11.92 2.01
CA LYS A 76 12.39 -11.65 2.67
C LYS A 76 12.70 -10.16 2.82
N ASN A 77 12.44 -9.37 1.79
CA ASN A 77 12.72 -7.93 1.75
C ASN A 77 11.55 -7.20 1.06
N PRO A 78 10.93 -6.18 1.69
CA PRO A 78 9.80 -5.50 1.10
C PRO A 78 10.19 -4.60 -0.09
N LEU A 79 11.48 -4.29 -0.24
CA LEU A 79 12.01 -3.39 -1.29
C LEU A 79 12.57 -4.12 -2.52
N GLU A 80 12.79 -5.44 -2.46
CA GLU A 80 13.30 -6.29 -3.57
C GLU A 80 12.18 -7.11 -4.20
#